data_AF-A0A6F9BIX2-F1
#
_entry.id   AF-A0A6F9BIX2-F1
#
_cell.length_a   1.000
_cell.length_b   1.000
_cell.length_c   1.000
_cell.angle_alpha   90.00
_cell.angle_beta   90.00
_cell.angle_gamma   90.00
#
_symmetry.space_group_name_H-M   'P 1'
#
loop_
_entity.id
_entity.type
_entity.pdbx_description
1 polymer ?
#
loop_
_entity_poly.entity_id
_entity_poly.type
_entity_poly.pdbx_seq_one_letter_code
_entity_poly.pdbx_strand_id
1 'polypeptide(L)'
;MAMLFGMGHYCRLAGRVVSALSHRQMHVTLLPATTWYSTQTTGDNLQFKLDDRTAHSSLDLFKKDTGVIYRILGLDPSHVQQNCERFHDWAVVFGDGQITGGCH
;
A
#
# COMPACT_ATOMS: atom_id res chain seq x y z
N MET A 1 -39.86 35.02 -28.94
CA MET A 1 -38.89 35.60 -28.00
C MET A 1 -38.07 36.64 -28.75
N ALA A 2 -37.86 37.79 -28.11
CA ALA A 2 -37.40 39.09 -28.61
C ALA A 2 -36.03 39.03 -29.35
N MET A 3 -35.93 39.59 -30.56
CA MET A 3 -35.41 40.94 -30.94
C MET A 3 -33.89 41.16 -30.77
N LEU A 4 -33.23 41.23 -31.94
CA LEU A 4 -32.26 42.22 -32.44
C LEU A 4 -30.90 42.47 -31.75
N PHE A 5 -29.89 42.50 -32.62
CA PHE A 5 -28.53 43.04 -32.52
C PHE A 5 -28.43 44.43 -31.87
N GLY A 6 -27.30 44.72 -31.22
CA GLY A 6 -26.89 46.10 -30.96
C GLY A 6 -25.62 46.25 -30.10
N MET A 7 -24.51 46.62 -30.74
CA MET A 7 -23.34 47.22 -30.10
C MET A 7 -23.71 48.57 -29.43
N GLY A 8 -23.04 48.91 -28.33
CA GLY A 8 -23.13 50.25 -27.75
C GLY A 8 -22.16 50.45 -26.58
N HIS A 9 -21.17 51.30 -26.81
CA HIS A 9 -20.04 51.62 -25.93
C HIS A 9 -20.39 52.54 -24.74
N TYR A 10 -19.37 52.68 -23.86
CA TYR A 10 -19.13 53.72 -22.83
C TYR A 10 -19.73 53.39 -21.45
N CYS A 11 -18.95 53.37 -20.35
CA CYS A 11 -18.23 54.53 -19.82
C CYS A 11 -16.84 54.22 -19.23
N ARG A 12 -15.90 55.15 -19.47
CA ARG A 12 -14.64 55.31 -18.75
C ARG A 12 -14.91 55.67 -17.29
N LEU A 13 -14.16 55.08 -16.36
CA LEU A 13 -13.82 55.72 -15.10
C LEU A 13 -12.37 55.38 -14.74
N ALA A 14 -11.58 56.45 -14.68
CA ALA A 14 -10.20 56.45 -14.28
C ALA A 14 -10.09 56.20 -12.78
N GLY A 15 -9.26 55.24 -12.39
CA GLY A 15 -8.90 55.00 -11.00
C GLY A 15 -7.53 54.35 -10.96
N ARG A 16 -6.49 55.15 -10.70
CA ARG A 16 -5.17 54.66 -10.28
C ARG A 16 -5.36 53.89 -8.97
N VAL A 17 -5.19 52.58 -9.00
CA VAL A 17 -4.95 51.80 -7.78
C VAL A 17 -3.45 51.59 -7.68
N VAL A 18 -2.84 52.27 -6.71
CA VAL A 18 -1.45 52.03 -6.30
C VAL A 18 -1.47 50.76 -5.46
N SER A 19 -1.15 49.62 -6.08
CA SER A 19 -0.88 48.39 -5.33
C SER A 19 0.58 48.37 -4.93
N ALA A 20 0.87 48.82 -3.71
CA ALA A 20 2.11 48.48 -3.03
C ALA A 20 1.98 47.03 -2.53
N LEU A 21 2.61 46.07 -3.21
CA LEU A 21 2.71 44.70 -2.72
C LEU A 21 4.15 44.18 -2.89
N SER A 22 4.86 44.31 -1.77
CA SER A 22 5.95 43.48 -1.26
C SER A 22 6.57 42.47 -2.24
N HIS A 23 7.84 42.71 -2.55
CA HIS A 23 8.76 41.72 -3.10
C HIS A 23 8.97 40.60 -2.07
N ARG A 24 8.02 39.65 -1.99
CA ARG A 24 8.28 38.35 -1.38
C ARG A 24 8.91 37.48 -2.44
N GLN A 25 10.24 37.49 -2.45
CA GLN A 25 11.04 36.46 -3.10
C GLN A 25 10.70 35.12 -2.43
N MET A 26 9.74 34.39 -3.00
CA MET A 26 9.57 32.98 -2.68
C MET A 26 10.84 32.30 -3.17
N HIS A 27 11.66 31.87 -2.21
CA HIS A 27 12.74 30.94 -2.47
C HIS A 27 12.07 29.64 -2.92
N VAL A 28 11.92 29.45 -4.23
CA VAL A 28 11.53 28.16 -4.80
C VAL A 28 12.73 27.26 -4.58
N THR A 29 12.74 26.56 -3.45
CA THR A 29 13.62 25.41 -3.26
C THR A 29 13.16 24.38 -4.27
N LEU A 30 13.84 24.34 -5.41
CA LEU A 30 13.76 23.24 -6.38
C LEU A 30 14.29 22.00 -5.66
N LEU A 31 13.44 21.35 -4.87
CA LEU A 31 13.67 19.96 -4.51
C LEU A 31 13.79 19.23 -5.84
N PRO A 32 14.92 18.56 -6.13
CA PRO A 32 14.96 17.70 -7.30
C PRO A 32 13.81 16.73 -7.13
N ALA A 33 12.88 16.76 -8.08
CA ALA A 33 11.83 15.77 -8.16
C ALA A 33 12.54 14.45 -8.42
N THR A 34 12.89 13.73 -7.33
CA THR A 34 13.42 12.39 -7.41
C THR A 34 12.37 11.59 -8.15
N THR A 35 12.64 11.34 -9.42
CA THR A 35 11.74 10.58 -10.27
C THR A 35 12.02 9.13 -9.91
N TRP A 36 11.13 8.53 -9.13
CA TRP A 36 11.23 7.13 -8.77
C TRP A 36 10.89 6.32 -10.02
N TYR A 37 11.91 5.83 -10.71
CA TYR A 37 11.71 4.85 -11.76
C TYR A 37 11.43 3.50 -11.09
N SER A 38 10.16 3.16 -10.92
CA SER A 38 9.79 1.77 -10.63
C SER A 38 10.08 0.96 -11.89
N THR A 39 11.23 0.29 -11.94
CA THR A 39 11.48 -0.74 -12.94
C THR A 39 10.46 -1.85 -12.72
N GLN A 40 9.56 -2.03 -13.67
CA GLN A 40 8.66 -3.18 -13.70
C GLN A 40 9.53 -4.42 -13.89
N THR A 41 9.89 -5.08 -12.79
CA THR A 41 10.47 -6.42 -12.84
C THR A 41 9.41 -7.35 -13.39
N THR A 42 9.75 -8.26 -14.29
CA THR A 42 8.84 -9.34 -14.71
C THR A 42 8.30 -9.99 -13.44
N GLY A 43 6.99 -9.84 -13.18
CA GLY A 43 6.39 -10.39 -11.97
C GLY A 43 6.51 -11.91 -12.02
N ASP A 44 7.20 -12.48 -11.04
CA ASP A 44 7.22 -13.91 -10.85
C ASP A 44 5.90 -14.30 -10.18
N ASN A 45 5.16 -15.23 -10.78
CA ASN A 45 3.96 -15.79 -10.16
C ASN A 45 4.40 -16.71 -9.02
N LEU A 46 4.53 -16.15 -7.81
CA LEU A 46 4.92 -16.91 -6.64
C LEU A 46 3.86 -17.96 -6.31
N GLN A 47 4.28 -19.22 -6.32
CA GLN A 47 3.52 -20.31 -5.73
C GLN A 47 4.14 -20.62 -4.38
N PHE A 48 3.31 -20.63 -3.33
CA PHE A 48 3.75 -20.98 -1.99
C PHE A 48 2.84 -22.06 -1.40
N LYS A 49 3.40 -22.77 -0.43
CA LYS A 49 2.68 -23.62 0.51
C LYS A 49 2.92 -23.10 1.92
N LEU A 50 2.18 -23.64 2.85
CA LEU A 50 2.29 -23.34 4.26
C LEU A 50 3.21 -24.38 4.92
N ASP A 51 4.11 -23.91 5.77
CA ASP A 51 5.02 -24.78 6.51
C ASP A 51 4.38 -25.22 7.83
N ASP A 52 3.88 -26.46 7.85
CA ASP A 52 3.28 -27.10 9.03
C ASP A 52 4.20 -27.10 10.27
N ARG A 53 5.53 -27.08 10.05
CA ARG A 53 6.50 -27.06 11.15
C ARG A 53 6.37 -25.79 11.98
N THR A 54 6.02 -24.70 11.33
CA THR A 54 5.86 -23.37 11.94
C THR A 54 4.47 -23.16 12.52
N ALA A 55 3.46 -23.89 12.03
CA ALA A 55 2.07 -23.66 12.37
C ALA A 55 1.78 -23.71 13.88
N HIS A 56 0.99 -22.79 14.39
CA HIS A 56 0.53 -22.87 15.79
C HIS A 56 -0.28 -24.15 16.06
N SER A 57 -0.23 -24.70 17.28
CA SER A 57 -0.88 -25.98 17.65
C SER A 57 -2.42 -25.99 17.53
N SER A 58 -3.04 -24.81 17.49
CA SER A 58 -4.49 -24.65 17.25
C SER A 58 -4.87 -24.62 15.76
N LEU A 59 -3.88 -24.62 14.87
CA LEU A 59 -4.07 -24.56 13.43
C LEU A 59 -3.77 -25.91 12.80
N ASP A 60 -4.65 -26.32 11.89
CA ASP A 60 -4.38 -27.42 10.97
C ASP A 60 -4.30 -26.91 9.54
N LEU A 61 -3.37 -27.48 8.78
CA LEU A 61 -3.22 -27.20 7.36
C LEU A 61 -4.08 -28.16 6.55
N PHE A 62 -4.64 -27.67 5.44
CA PHE A 62 -5.46 -28.46 4.53
C PHE A 62 -5.29 -27.99 3.07
N LYS A 63 -5.98 -28.67 2.14
CA LYS A 63 -5.91 -28.39 0.70
C LYS A 63 -4.47 -28.37 0.17
N LYS A 64 -3.70 -29.43 0.44
CA LYS A 64 -2.29 -29.52 0.03
C LYS A 64 -1.46 -28.35 0.57
N ASP A 65 -1.67 -28.04 1.85
CA ASP A 65 -0.89 -27.03 2.58
C ASP A 65 -1.07 -25.62 2.03
N THR A 66 -2.26 -25.28 1.55
CA THR A 66 -2.60 -23.92 1.07
C THR A 66 -3.70 -23.25 1.89
N GLY A 67 -4.40 -24.04 2.71
CA GLY A 67 -5.45 -23.55 3.59
C GLY A 67 -5.10 -23.80 5.06
N VAL A 68 -5.62 -22.93 5.92
CA VAL A 68 -5.56 -23.07 7.38
C VAL A 68 -6.96 -23.17 7.94
N ILE A 69 -7.18 -24.07 8.89
CA ILE A 69 -8.40 -24.12 9.69
C ILE A 69 -8.06 -24.00 11.18
N TYR A 70 -8.85 -23.18 11.87
CA TYR A 70 -8.77 -23.09 13.33
C TYR A 70 -9.55 -24.26 13.93
N ARG A 71 -8.87 -25.16 14.63
CA ARG A 71 -9.54 -26.24 15.35
C ARG A 71 -9.88 -25.74 16.75
N ILE A 72 -11.16 -25.75 17.11
CA ILE A 72 -11.67 -25.35 18.44
C ILE A 72 -11.00 -26.18 19.56
N LEU A 73 -10.59 -27.40 19.23
CA LEU A 73 -9.72 -28.25 20.02
C LEU A 73 -8.38 -28.36 19.30
N GLY A 74 -7.53 -27.34 19.46
CA GLY A 74 -6.13 -27.45 19.07
C GLY A 74 -5.49 -28.68 19.72
N LEU A 75 -4.44 -29.22 19.10
CA LEU A 75 -3.65 -30.24 19.77
C LEU A 75 -3.11 -29.64 21.07
N ASP A 76 -3.27 -30.37 22.18
CA ASP A 76 -2.66 -29.97 23.44
C ASP A 76 -1.15 -29.76 23.18
N PRO A 77 -0.59 -28.58 23.49
CA PRO A 77 0.82 -28.30 23.25
C PRO A 77 1.77 -29.33 23.89
N SER A 78 1.32 -30.13 24.88
CA SER A 78 2.08 -31.25 25.44
C SER A 78 2.24 -32.46 24.49
N HIS A 79 1.32 -32.62 23.52
CA HIS A 79 1.31 -33.70 22.54
C HIS A 79 1.89 -33.29 21.18
N VAL A 80 2.12 -31.99 20.98
CA VAL A 80 2.78 -31.47 19.78
C VAL A 80 4.28 -31.62 19.95
N GLN A 81 4.95 -32.13 18.91
CA GLN A 81 6.40 -32.25 18.90
C GLN A 81 7.04 -30.88 19.21
N GLN A 82 7.89 -30.83 20.24
CA GLN A 82 8.61 -29.62 20.59
C GLN A 82 9.51 -29.22 19.41
N ASN A 83 9.09 -28.18 18.68
CA ASN A 83 9.81 -27.59 17.57
C ASN A 83 10.01 -26.10 17.88
N CYS A 84 11.26 -25.64 17.88
CA CYS A 84 11.58 -24.25 18.14
C CYS A 84 11.08 -23.30 17.05
N GLU A 85 10.81 -23.80 15.85
CA GLU A 85 10.27 -23.01 14.74
C GLU A 85 8.75 -22.80 14.85
N ARG A 86 8.08 -23.51 15.76
CA ARG A 86 6.62 -23.44 15.93
C ARG A 86 6.21 -22.17 16.66
N PHE A 87 5.17 -21.51 16.16
CA PHE A 87 4.55 -20.40 16.88
C PHE A 87 3.78 -20.94 18.10
N HIS A 88 4.06 -20.38 19.27
CA HIS A 88 3.43 -20.75 20.54
C HIS A 88 2.43 -19.71 21.04
N ASP A 89 2.68 -18.43 20.78
CA ASP A 89 1.85 -17.34 21.32
C ASP A 89 0.81 -16.85 20.31
N TRP A 90 1.08 -17.02 19.02
CA TRP A 90 0.28 -16.47 17.93
C TRP A 90 -0.25 -17.59 17.05
N ALA A 91 -1.54 -17.56 16.73
CA ALA A 91 -2.17 -18.48 15.78
C ALA A 91 -1.80 -18.09 14.34
N VAL A 92 -0.54 -18.34 13.96
CA VAL A 92 0.04 -18.01 12.66
C VAL A 92 0.84 -19.20 12.11
N VAL A 93 1.15 -19.14 10.82
CA VAL A 93 1.94 -20.12 10.08
C VAL A 93 2.70 -19.38 8.97
N PHE A 94 3.93 -19.80 8.69
CA PHE A 94 4.71 -19.23 7.60
C PHE A 94 4.42 -19.91 6.26
N GLY A 95 4.72 -19.18 5.18
CA GLY A 95 4.91 -19.79 3.86
C GLY A 95 6.25 -20.53 3.80
N ASP A 96 6.35 -21.50 2.90
CA ASP A 96 7.56 -22.30 2.67
C ASP A 96 8.68 -21.54 1.94
N GLY A 97 8.35 -20.43 1.26
CA GLY A 97 9.28 -19.60 0.52
C GLY A 97 9.76 -18.37 1.28
N GLN A 98 11.07 -18.12 1.25
CA GLN A 98 11.67 -16.86 1.68
C GLN A 98 11.77 -15.88 0.51
N ILE A 99 11.20 -14.69 0.66
CA ILE A 99 11.32 -13.60 -0.30
C ILE A 99 12.37 -12.60 0.20
N THR A 100 13.41 -12.36 -0.60
CA THR A 100 14.53 -11.47 -0.23
C THR A 100 14.48 -10.10 -0.94
N GLY A 101 13.62 -9.95 -1.96
CA GLY A 101 13.40 -8.68 -2.68
C GLY A 101 12.73 -8.90 -4.03
N GLY A 102 12.29 -7.83 -4.70
CA GLY A 102 11.60 -7.89 -5.99
C GLY A 102 10.07 -7.77 -5.88
N CYS A 103 9.36 -8.17 -6.95
CA CYS A 103 7.90 -8.17 -7.04
C CYS A 103 7.41 -9.62 -7.22
N HIS A 104 6.56 -10.08 -6.30
CA HIS A 104 6.08 -11.45 -6.14
C HIS A 104 4.58 -11.48 -5.85
#